data_AF-A0A0Q0RSH8-F1
#
_entry.id   AF-A0A0Q0RSH8-F1
#
_cell.length_a   1.000
_cell.length_b   1.000
_cell.length_c   1.000
_cell.angle_alpha   90.00
_cell.angle_beta   90.00
_cell.angle_gamma   90.00
#
_symmetry.space_group_name_H-M   'P 1'
#
loop_
_entity.id
_entity.type
_entity.pdbx_description
1 polymer ?
#
loop_
_entity_poly.entity_id
_entity_poly.type
_entity_poly.pdbx_seq_one_letter_code
_entity_poly.pdbx_strand_id
1 'polypeptide(L)'
;YWNDTITFGINADDKHPENWYLYLKLSGGKCIEYKCSENLNKLPESTFLYYGTYSNWIKLIKSQIDPIQGLITGEFHLRGPMMKIMNYTKAAEEMVSTASKIKTEFL
;
A
#
# COMPACT_ATOMS: atom_id res chain seq x y z
N TYR A 1 -14.20 -8.05 -4.40
CA TYR A 1 -13.91 -7.92 -2.95
C TYR A 1 -12.52 -8.46 -2.68
N TRP A 2 -11.71 -7.76 -1.87
CA TRP A 2 -10.35 -8.19 -1.55
C TRP A 2 -10.39 -9.26 -0.43
N ASN A 3 -9.86 -10.44 -0.72
CA ASN A 3 -9.69 -11.57 0.21
C ASN A 3 -8.25 -12.08 0.18
N ASP A 4 -7.30 -11.33 0.75
CA ASP A 4 -5.88 -11.65 0.78
C ASP A 4 -5.18 -10.88 1.90
N THR A 5 -3.91 -11.19 2.10
CA THR A 5 -3.02 -10.47 3.02
C THR A 5 -2.05 -9.58 2.26
N ILE A 6 -1.80 -8.37 2.78
CA ILE A 6 -0.84 -7.43 2.23
C ILE A 6 0.01 -6.85 3.36
N THR A 7 1.32 -6.76 3.13
CA THR A 7 2.23 -5.98 3.97
C THR A 7 2.69 -4.76 3.19
N PHE A 8 2.55 -3.59 3.81
CA PHE A 8 3.16 -2.36 3.33
C PHE A 8 4.53 -2.18 4.00
N GLY A 9 5.59 -2.09 3.22
CA GLY A 9 6.94 -1.81 3.69
C GLY A 9 7.33 -0.35 3.45
N ILE A 10 7.56 0.38 4.52
CA ILE A 10 8.11 1.73 4.51
C ILE A 10 9.59 1.58 4.79
N ASN A 11 10.40 1.63 3.74
CA ASN A 11 11.84 1.51 3.86
C ASN A 11 12.45 2.81 4.37
N ALA A 12 13.52 2.66 5.16
CA ALA A 12 14.29 3.77 5.66
C ALA A 12 14.87 4.63 4.52
N ASP A 13 14.98 5.94 4.78
CA ASP A 13 15.73 6.91 3.98
C ASP A 13 16.26 8.04 4.88
N ASP A 14 16.89 9.06 4.29
CA ASP A 14 17.46 10.20 5.02
C ASP A 14 16.45 10.95 5.91
N LYS A 15 15.14 10.89 5.60
CA LYS A 15 14.08 11.55 6.36
C LYS A 15 13.48 10.64 7.44
N HIS A 16 13.67 9.34 7.32
CA HIS A 16 13.18 8.36 8.27
C HIS A 16 14.13 7.15 8.33
N PRO A 17 15.01 7.04 9.33
CA PRO A 17 16.11 6.07 9.32
C PRO A 17 15.69 4.63 9.69
N GLU A 18 14.41 4.39 9.95
CA GLU A 18 13.88 3.10 10.38
C GLU A 18 13.00 2.50 9.29
N ASN A 19 12.97 1.17 9.22
CA ASN A 19 12.00 0.48 8.38
C ASN A 19 10.74 0.25 9.20
N TRP A 20 9.57 0.52 8.64
CA TRP A 20 8.29 0.15 9.24
C TRP A 20 7.52 -0.77 8.33
N TYR A 21 6.79 -1.70 8.92
CA TYR A 21 5.97 -2.66 8.20
C TYR A 21 4.57 -2.71 8.80
N LEU A 22 3.56 -2.61 7.95
CA LEU A 22 2.15 -2.76 8.31
C LEU A 22 1.57 -3.96 7.55
N TYR A 23 1.31 -5.04 8.28
CA TYR A 23 0.58 -6.19 7.77
C TYR A 23 -0.93 -5.97 7.94
N LEU A 24 -1.69 -6.30 6.91
CA LEU A 24 -3.15 -6.29 6.88
C LEU A 24 -3.68 -7.62 6.34
N LYS A 25 -4.71 -8.13 6.99
CA LYS A 25 -5.55 -9.22 6.48
C LYS A 25 -6.89 -8.65 6.06
N LEU A 26 -7.21 -8.77 4.77
CA LEU A 26 -8.42 -8.23 4.18
C LEU A 26 -9.37 -9.38 3.82
N SER A 27 -10.65 -9.22 4.17
CA SER A 27 -11.72 -10.16 3.83
C SER A 27 -13.03 -9.42 3.60
N GLY A 28 -13.68 -9.66 2.46
CA GLY A 28 -14.94 -9.01 2.08
C GLY A 28 -14.81 -7.49 1.94
N GLY A 29 -13.61 -6.98 1.64
CA GLY A 29 -13.32 -5.54 1.63
C GLY A 29 -13.18 -4.90 3.02
N LYS A 30 -13.15 -5.70 4.09
CA LYS A 30 -12.90 -5.24 5.46
C LYS A 30 -11.51 -5.67 5.92
N CYS A 31 -10.86 -4.82 6.72
CA CYS A 31 -9.69 -5.22 7.47
C CYS A 31 -10.12 -6.03 8.70
N ILE A 32 -9.66 -7.28 8.78
CA ILE A 32 -10.01 -8.20 9.87
C ILE A 32 -8.86 -8.43 10.85
N GLU A 33 -7.62 -8.13 10.45
CA GLU A 33 -6.44 -8.19 11.31
C GLU A 33 -5.40 -7.19 10.80
N TYR A 34 -4.68 -6.54 11.73
CA TYR A 34 -3.53 -5.70 11.41
C TYR A 34 -2.40 -5.93 12.41
N LYS A 35 -1.15 -5.81 11.97
CA LYS A 35 0.06 -5.88 12.80
C LYS A 35 1.11 -4.90 12.29
N CYS A 36 1.83 -4.27 13.22
CA CYS A 36 2.93 -3.36 12.91
C CYS A 36 4.24 -3.84 13.52
N SER A 37 5.34 -3.62 12.83
CA SER A 37 6.68 -3.97 13.32
C SER A 37 7.75 -3.19 12.55
N GLU A 38 8.88 -2.90 13.18
CA GLU A 38 10.10 -2.42 12.50
C GLU A 38 10.89 -3.55 11.82
N ASN A 39 10.53 -4.80 12.11
CA ASN A 39 11.17 -5.99 11.59
C ASN A 39 10.14 -6.86 10.86
N LEU A 40 10.31 -7.02 9.55
CA LEU A 40 9.43 -7.80 8.69
C LEU A 40 9.28 -9.26 9.16
N ASN A 41 10.34 -9.86 9.71
CA ASN A 41 10.33 -11.25 10.17
C ASN A 41 9.46 -11.48 11.41
N LYS A 42 9.01 -10.41 12.08
CA LYS A 42 8.05 -10.49 13.19
C LYS A 42 6.59 -10.45 12.72
N LEU A 43 6.35 -10.25 11.42
CA LEU A 43 5.01 -10.23 10.84
C LEU A 43 4.70 -11.56 10.17
N PRO A 44 3.40 -11.91 10.04
CA PRO A 44 2.99 -13.04 9.21
C PRO A 44 3.41 -12.81 7.75
N GLU A 45 3.71 -13.90 7.05
CA GLU A 45 3.90 -13.85 5.60
C GLU A 45 2.59 -13.40 4.92
N SER A 46 2.72 -12.47 3.98
CA SER A 46 1.60 -11.92 3.23
C SER A 46 1.65 -12.31 1.76
N THR A 47 0.47 -12.43 1.14
CA THR A 47 0.34 -12.68 -0.30
C THR A 47 1.01 -11.59 -1.12
N PHE A 48 0.97 -10.35 -0.61
CA PHE A 48 1.58 -9.18 -1.23
C PHE A 48 2.50 -8.47 -0.26
N LEU A 49 3.70 -8.12 -0.69
CA LEU A 49 4.56 -7.14 -0.02
C LEU A 49 4.78 -5.96 -0.97
N TYR A 50 4.16 -4.83 -0.67
CA TYR A 50 4.31 -3.58 -1.44
C TYR A 50 5.18 -2.62 -0.65
N TYR A 51 6.31 -2.19 -1.21
CA TYR A 51 7.30 -1.43 -0.44
C TYR A 51 8.01 -0.35 -1.24
N GLY A 52 8.46 0.68 -0.54
CA GLY A 52 9.14 1.85 -1.08
C GLY A 52 9.71 2.70 0.07
N THR A 53 10.51 3.70 -0.25
CA THR A 53 11.09 4.59 0.77
C THR A 53 10.02 5.46 1.43
N TYR A 54 10.29 5.93 2.65
CA TYR A 54 9.43 6.89 3.34
C TYR A 54 9.08 8.10 2.46
N SER A 55 10.07 8.69 1.79
CA SER A 55 9.86 9.81 0.89
C SER A 55 8.92 9.49 -0.28
N ASN A 56 8.99 8.28 -0.84
CA ASN A 56 8.08 7.85 -1.90
C ASN A 56 6.67 7.61 -1.38
N TRP A 57 6.52 7.04 -0.18
CA TRP A 57 5.22 6.94 0.50
C TRP A 57 4.56 8.31 0.71
N ILE A 58 5.31 9.33 1.13
CA ILE A 58 4.79 10.70 1.27
C ILE A 58 4.32 11.26 -0.08
N LYS A 59 5.08 11.06 -1.15
CA LYS A 59 4.69 11.49 -2.51
C LYS A 59 3.43 10.76 -2.99
N LEU A 60 3.32 9.45 -2.74
CA LEU A 60 2.14 8.64 -3.07
C LEU A 60 0.88 9.17 -2.36
N ILE A 61 0.96 9.43 -1.05
CA ILE A 61 -0.16 9.97 -0.25
C ILE A 61 -0.57 11.37 -0.75
N LYS A 62 0.38 12.16 -1.23
CA LYS A 62 0.13 13.48 -1.84
C LYS A 62 -0.33 13.41 -3.30
N SER A 63 -0.58 12.21 -3.83
CA SER A 63 -0.94 11.97 -5.24
C SER A 63 0.09 12.51 -6.25
N GLN A 64 1.36 12.60 -5.85
CA GLN A 64 2.48 13.01 -6.72
C GLN A 64 3.11 11.82 -7.44
N ILE A 65 2.93 10.62 -6.89
CA ILE A 65 3.25 9.35 -7.54
C ILE A 65 1.92 8.61 -7.72
N ASP A 66 1.68 8.09 -8.92
CA ASP A 66 0.63 7.13 -9.17
C ASP A 66 1.10 5.72 -8.73
N PRO A 67 0.30 4.91 -8.02
CA PRO A 67 0.73 3.62 -7.49
C PRO A 67 1.24 2.64 -8.55
N ILE A 68 0.63 2.65 -9.75
CA ILE A 68 1.01 1.78 -10.88
C ILE A 68 2.28 2.33 -11.52
N GLN A 69 2.32 3.62 -11.78
CA GLN A 69 3.50 4.26 -12.37
C GLN A 69 4.72 4.16 -11.44
N GLY A 70 4.51 4.22 -10.13
CA GLY A 70 5.55 4.03 -9.12
C GLY A 70 6.16 2.63 -9.16
N LEU A 71 5.38 1.59 -9.50
CA LEU A 71 5.89 0.24 -9.73
C LEU A 71 6.71 0.14 -11.03
N ILE A 72 6.26 0.80 -12.11
CA ILE A 72 6.94 0.78 -13.41
C ILE A 72 8.29 1.52 -13.34
N THR A 73 8.31 2.66 -12.66
CA THR A 73 9.50 3.51 -12.50
C THR A 73 10.47 3.01 -11.43
N GLY A 74 10.06 2.03 -10.63
CA GLY A 74 10.88 1.47 -9.54
C GLY A 74 10.91 2.32 -8.27
N GLU A 75 10.04 3.33 -8.15
CA GLU A 75 9.84 4.07 -6.90
C GLU A 75 9.20 3.19 -5.81
N PHE A 76 8.41 2.21 -6.25
CA PHE A 76 7.85 1.14 -5.42
C PHE A 76 8.17 -0.22 -6.02
N HIS A 77 8.09 -1.23 -5.18
CA HIS A 77 8.28 -2.62 -5.54
C HIS A 77 7.17 -3.48 -4.96
N LEU A 78 6.88 -4.58 -5.64
CA LEU A 78 5.90 -5.55 -5.22
C LEU A 78 6.48 -6.97 -5.25
N ARG A 79 6.29 -7.72 -4.17
CA ARG A 79 6.36 -9.18 -4.19
C ARG A 79 4.95 -9.75 -4.12
N GLY A 80 4.66 -10.73 -4.96
CA GLY A 80 3.34 -11.34 -5.08
C GLY A 80 2.82 -11.33 -6.53
N PRO A 81 1.64 -11.91 -6.78
CA PRO A 81 1.07 -12.03 -8.12
C PRO A 81 0.58 -10.66 -8.65
N MET A 82 1.37 -10.03 -9.54
CA MET A 82 1.10 -8.70 -10.11
C MET A 82 -0.32 -8.57 -10.69
N MET A 83 -0.77 -9.57 -11.47
CA MET A 83 -2.11 -9.57 -12.07
C MET A 83 -3.24 -9.47 -11.04
N LYS A 84 -3.04 -10.02 -9.85
CA LYS A 84 -4.05 -10.03 -8.79
C LYS A 84 -4.14 -8.66 -8.10
N ILE A 85 -3.01 -8.03 -7.80
CA ILE A 85 -3.02 -6.72 -7.12
C ILE A 85 -3.53 -5.60 -8.03
N MET A 86 -3.24 -5.67 -9.34
CA MET A 86 -3.68 -4.67 -10.31
C MET A 86 -5.21 -4.58 -10.41
N ASN A 87 -5.91 -5.71 -10.25
CA ASN A 87 -7.37 -5.71 -10.19
C ASN A 87 -7.89 -4.98 -8.94
N TYR A 88 -7.15 -5.03 -7.83
CA TYR A 88 -7.50 -4.29 -6.62
C TYR A 88 -7.22 -2.80 -6.74
N THR A 89 -6.09 -2.41 -7.34
CA THR A 89 -5.77 -1.00 -7.59
C THR A 89 -6.82 -0.32 -8.46
N LYS A 90 -7.26 -0.98 -9.55
CA LYS A 90 -8.36 -0.48 -10.39
C LYS A 90 -9.66 -0.31 -9.63
N ALA A 91 -10.04 -1.29 -8.80
CA ALA A 91 -11.22 -1.17 -7.96
C ALA A 91 -11.11 -0.03 -6.94
N ALA A 92 -9.92 0.21 -6.37
CA ALA A 92 -9.66 1.33 -5.47
C ALA A 92 -9.75 2.69 -6.17
N GLU A 93 -9.17 2.82 -7.36
CA GLU A 93 -9.27 4.03 -8.20
C GLU A 93 -10.72 4.34 -8.57
N GLU A 94 -11.52 3.35 -8.95
CA GLU A 94 -12.95 3.53 -9.25
C GLU A 94 -13.73 4.01 -8.01
N MET A 95 -13.42 3.47 -6.82
CA MET A 95 -14.01 3.91 -5.56
C MET A 95 -13.62 5.36 -5.24
N VAL A 96 -12.33 5.71 -5.34
CA VAL A 96 -11.83 7.07 -5.10
C VAL A 96 -12.38 8.06 -6.11
N SER A 97 -12.45 7.70 -7.39
CA SER A 97 -13.05 8.50 -8.48
C SER A 97 -14.55 8.73 -8.26
N THR A 98 -15.24 7.74 -7.68
CA THR A 98 -16.66 7.90 -7.32
C THR A 98 -16.81 8.75 -6.06
N ALA A 99 -15.95 8.57 -5.06
CA ALA A 99 -15.97 9.32 -3.82
C ALA A 99 -15.54 10.78 -3.98
N SER A 100 -14.59 11.08 -4.86
CA SER A 100 -14.12 12.44 -5.17
C SER A 100 -15.16 13.31 -5.88
N LYS A 101 -16.20 12.69 -6.46
CA LYS A 101 -17.40 13.40 -6.94
C LYS A 101 -18.22 14.00 -5.80
N ILE A 102 -17.99 13.55 -4.57
CA ILE A 102 -18.55 14.11 -3.36
C ILE A 102 -17.47 15.04 -2.77
N LYS A 103 -17.73 16.35 -2.75
CA LYS A 103 -16.82 17.33 -2.12
C LYS A 103 -16.54 16.90 -0.68
N THR A 104 -15.30 16.51 -0.41
CA THR A 104 -14.84 16.17 0.93
C THR A 104 -13.74 17.16 1.29
N GLU A 105 -13.97 17.96 2.34
CA GLU A 105 -12.96 18.82 2.94
C GLU A 105 -12.15 17.99 3.94
N PHE A 106 -10.83 18.01 3.81
CA PHE A 106 -9.92 17.50 4.82
C PHE A 106 -9.56 18.67 5.74
N LEU A 107 -9.85 18.52 7.04
CA LEU A 107 -9.49 19.49 8.09
C LEU A 107 -7.97 19.58 8.28
#